data_AF-A0A348FZE7-F1
#
_entry.id   AF-A0A348FZE7-F1
#
_cell.length_a   1.000
_cell.length_b   1.000
_cell.length_c   1.000
_cell.angle_alpha   90.00
_cell.angle_beta   90.00
_cell.angle_gamma   90.00
#
_symmetry.space_group_name_H-M   'P 1'
#
loop_
_entity.id
_entity.type
_entity.pdbx_description
1 polymer ?
#
loop_
_entity_poly.entity_id
_entity_poly.type
_entity_poly.pdbx_seq_one_letter_code
_entity_poly.pdbx_strand_id
1 'polypeptide(L)'
;MPPDLTPLYISDKEAGLLLLGRKRASEWPAIATVLERSGLPKVDPLMGGRYWPAVKAWLDRRHGVGSTGGGYAADGQENWSYGRKAKSV
;
A
#
# COMPACT_ATOMS: atom_id res chain seq x y z
N MET A 1 -6.96 -2.87 24.22
CA MET A 1 -7.03 -2.12 22.95
C MET A 1 -8.42 -2.38 22.40
N PRO A 2 -9.25 -1.37 22.12
CA PRO A 2 -10.51 -1.62 21.42
C PRO A 2 -10.16 -2.32 20.09
N PRO A 3 -10.91 -3.35 19.67
CA PRO A 3 -10.70 -3.94 18.36
C PRO A 3 -10.80 -2.82 17.31
N ASP A 4 -9.94 -2.88 16.31
CA ASP A 4 -10.05 -2.03 15.13
C ASP A 4 -11.43 -2.32 14.52
N LEU A 5 -12.43 -1.47 14.78
CA LEU A 5 -13.83 -1.66 14.35
C LEU A 5 -14.01 -1.45 12.85
N THR A 6 -12.91 -1.43 12.10
CA THR A 6 -12.95 -1.25 10.65
C THR A 6 -13.45 -2.55 10.02
N PRO A 7 -14.51 -2.49 9.18
CA PRO A 7 -14.96 -3.67 8.47
C PRO A 7 -13.84 -4.23 7.60
N LEU A 8 -13.78 -5.55 7.50
CA LEU A 8 -12.73 -6.24 6.73
C LEU A 8 -12.74 -5.86 5.25
N TYR A 9 -13.93 -5.59 4.72
CA TYR A 9 -14.15 -5.07 3.38
C TYR A 9 -14.66 -3.64 3.49
N ILE A 10 -13.96 -2.71 2.87
CA ILE A 10 -14.38 -1.31 2.83
C ILE A 10 -14.57 -0.84 1.39
N SER A 11 -15.50 0.08 1.17
CA SER A 11 -15.68 0.71 -0.13
C SER A 11 -14.52 1.66 -0.47
N ASP A 12 -14.32 1.98 -1.75
CA ASP A 12 -13.36 3.01 -2.17
C ASP A 12 -13.63 4.38 -1.54
N LYS A 13 -14.89 4.69 -1.26
CA LYS A 13 -15.28 5.92 -0.56
C LYS A 13 -14.74 5.91 0.88
N GLU A 14 -14.89 4.81 1.60
CA GLU A 14 -14.38 4.68 2.96
C GLU A 14 -12.85 4.63 2.99
N ALA A 15 -12.23 3.90 2.06
CA ALA A 15 -10.79 3.87 1.90
C ALA A 15 -10.23 5.28 1.66
N GLY A 16 -10.86 6.06 0.79
CA GLY A 16 -10.49 7.45 0.56
C GLY A 16 -10.64 8.34 1.80
N LEU A 17 -11.69 8.13 2.60
CA LEU A 17 -11.86 8.85 3.87
C LEU A 17 -10.76 8.51 4.88
N LEU A 18 -10.37 7.24 4.97
CA LEU A 18 -9.36 6.77 5.92
C LEU A 18 -7.93 7.13 5.50
N LEU A 19 -7.62 7.09 4.20
CA LEU A 19 -6.26 7.32 3.69
C LEU A 19 -5.97 8.78 3.37
N LEU A 20 -6.91 9.48 2.75
CA LEU A 20 -6.71 10.85 2.23
C LEU A 20 -7.47 11.90 3.04
N GLY A 21 -8.38 11.47 3.90
CA GLY A 21 -9.26 12.34 4.67
C GLY A 21 -10.44 12.90 3.86
N ARG A 22 -11.35 13.59 4.54
CA ARG A 22 -12.64 14.04 3.98
C ARG A 22 -12.52 14.89 2.71
N LYS A 23 -11.49 15.73 2.63
CA LYS A 23 -11.30 16.68 1.51
C LYS A 23 -10.85 16.00 0.22
N ARG A 24 -10.10 14.90 0.34
CA ARG A 24 -9.40 14.24 -0.76
C ARG A 24 -9.91 12.83 -1.04
N ALA A 25 -10.91 12.36 -0.29
CA ALA A 25 -11.47 11.02 -0.44
C ALA A 25 -11.92 10.71 -1.87
N SER A 26 -12.42 11.71 -2.61
CA SER A 26 -12.84 11.56 -4.01
C SER A 26 -11.69 11.28 -4.99
N GLU A 27 -10.45 11.57 -4.61
CA GLU A 27 -9.26 11.28 -5.43
C GLU A 27 -8.81 9.82 -5.31
N TRP A 28 -9.24 9.13 -4.25
CA TRP A 28 -8.85 7.74 -3.98
C TRP A 28 -9.08 6.77 -5.14
N PRO A 29 -10.23 6.74 -5.86
CA PRO A 29 -10.41 5.79 -6.97
C PRO A 29 -9.39 5.97 -8.11
N ALA A 30 -9.02 7.22 -8.41
CA ALA A 30 -8.00 7.51 -9.42
C ALA A 30 -6.61 7.05 -8.94
N ILE A 31 -6.28 7.30 -7.67
CA ILE A 31 -5.04 6.84 -7.05
C ILE A 31 -5.00 5.31 -7.00
N ALA A 32 -6.08 4.67 -6.54
CA ALA A 32 -6.21 3.22 -6.44
C ALA A 32 -5.97 2.56 -7.79
N THR A 33 -6.51 3.10 -8.89
CA THR A 33 -6.27 2.60 -10.25
C THR A 33 -4.78 2.58 -10.62
N VAL A 34 -4.03 3.60 -10.21
CA VAL A 34 -2.58 3.66 -10.43
C VAL A 34 -1.87 2.65 -9.53
N LEU A 35 -2.26 2.56 -8.25
CA LEU A 35 -1.63 1.65 -7.29
C LEU A 35 -1.95 0.18 -7.55
N GLU A 36 -3.09 -0.14 -8.16
CA GLU A 36 -3.46 -1.49 -8.60
C GLU A 36 -2.47 -2.03 -9.63
N ARG A 37 -1.86 -1.15 -10.45
CA ARG A 37 -0.76 -1.53 -11.36
C ARG A 37 0.52 -1.87 -10.61
N SER A 38 0.69 -1.35 -9.40
CA SER A 38 1.79 -1.64 -8.48
C SER A 38 1.47 -2.74 -7.46
N GLY A 39 0.33 -3.43 -7.62
CA GLY A 39 -0.06 -4.56 -6.77
C GLY A 39 -0.97 -4.22 -5.59
N LEU A 40 -1.61 -3.06 -5.57
CA LEU A 40 -2.68 -2.77 -4.60
C LEU A 40 -3.85 -3.77 -4.77
N PRO A 41 -4.43 -4.30 -3.67
CA PRO A 41 -5.62 -5.14 -3.74
C PRO A 41 -6.80 -4.48 -4.48
N LYS A 42 -7.39 -5.22 -5.41
CA LYS A 42 -8.58 -4.81 -6.18
C LYS A 42 -9.85 -4.92 -5.34
N VAL A 43 -10.95 -4.33 -5.83
CA VAL A 43 -12.29 -4.54 -5.28
C VAL A 43 -12.69 -5.99 -5.50
N ASP A 44 -13.15 -6.65 -4.43
CA ASP A 44 -13.71 -7.98 -4.52
C ASP A 44 -15.17 -7.90 -5.06
N PRO A 45 -15.49 -8.60 -6.16
CA PRO A 45 -16.82 -8.51 -6.78
C PRO A 45 -17.92 -9.20 -5.96
N LEU A 46 -17.59 -10.11 -5.04
CA LEU A 46 -18.56 -10.81 -4.19
C LEU A 46 -18.88 -9.99 -2.94
N MET A 47 -17.89 -9.33 -2.36
CA MET A 47 -18.02 -8.54 -1.13
C MET A 47 -18.28 -7.06 -1.40
N GLY A 48 -18.11 -6.59 -2.65
CA GLY A 48 -18.37 -5.21 -3.04
C GLY A 48 -17.41 -4.18 -2.42
N GLY A 49 -16.25 -4.63 -1.92
CA GLY A 49 -15.29 -3.82 -1.20
C GLY A 49 -13.86 -4.32 -1.34
N ARG A 50 -12.89 -3.51 -0.95
CA ARG A 50 -11.48 -3.88 -0.89
C ARG A 50 -11.17 -4.46 0.47
N TYR A 51 -10.39 -5.53 0.49
CA TYR A 51 -9.93 -6.13 1.75
C TYR A 51 -8.93 -5.19 2.45
N TRP A 52 -9.40 -4.49 3.47
CA TRP A 52 -8.67 -3.42 4.14
C TRP A 52 -7.36 -3.86 4.82
N PRO A 53 -7.28 -5.05 5.46
CA PRO A 53 -6.02 -5.51 6.04
C PRO A 53 -4.91 -5.69 5.00
N ALA A 54 -5.24 -6.14 3.77
CA ALA A 54 -4.25 -6.25 2.70
C ALA A 54 -3.83 -4.89 2.14
N VAL A 55 -4.76 -3.93 2.03
CA VAL A 55 -4.44 -2.54 1.64
C VAL A 55 -3.47 -1.93 2.66
N LYS A 56 -3.74 -2.10 3.95
CA LYS A 56 -2.87 -1.64 5.04
C LYS A 56 -1.49 -2.29 4.96
N ALA A 57 -1.42 -3.61 4.82
CA ALA A 57 -0.15 -4.33 4.72
C ALA A 57 0.67 -3.92 3.47
N TRP A 58 0.01 -3.67 2.34
CA TRP A 58 0.68 -3.17 1.13
C TRP A 58 1.26 -1.77 1.33
N LEU A 59 0.51 -0.87 2.00
CA LEU A 59 0.99 0.47 2.34
C LEU A 59 2.14 0.43 3.35
N ASP A 60 2.03 -0.42 4.38
CA ASP A 60 3.06 -0.64 5.40
C ASP A 60 4.39 -1.03 4.74
N ARG A 61 4.35 -2.05 3.86
CA ARG A 61 5.50 -2.48 3.04
C ARG A 61 6.05 -1.37 2.17
N ARG A 62 5.19 -0.58 1.51
CA ARG A 62 5.60 0.54 0.65
C ARG A 62 6.31 1.65 1.43
N HIS A 63 5.91 1.88 2.66
CA HIS A 63 6.48 2.91 3.54
C HIS A 63 7.60 2.37 4.46
N GLY A 64 7.98 1.09 4.32
CA GLY A 64 9.02 0.47 5.15
C GLY A 64 8.62 0.30 6.62
N VAL A 65 7.34 0.46 6.94
CA VAL A 65 6.79 0.17 8.26
C VAL A 65 6.54 -1.34 8.29
N GLY A 66 6.90 -2.02 9.39
CA GLY A 66 6.63 -3.46 9.55
C GLY A 66 7.72 -4.45 9.14
N SER A 67 8.93 -4.01 8.77
CA SER A 67 10.06 -4.94 8.62
C SER A 67 10.64 -5.35 9.98
N THR A 68 9.92 -6.22 10.69
CA THR A 68 10.46 -7.02 11.80
C THR A 68 10.11 -8.48 11.53
N GLY A 69 10.80 -9.06 10.54
CA GLY A 69 10.89 -10.52 10.37
C GLY A 69 10.02 -11.15 9.26
N GLY A 70 10.68 -11.51 8.15
CA GLY A 70 10.45 -12.78 7.44
C GLY A 70 9.46 -12.79 6.25
N GLY A 71 10.02 -12.82 5.02
CA GLY A 71 9.49 -13.43 3.77
C GLY A 71 8.13 -12.93 3.27
N TYR A 72 7.92 -12.48 2.03
CA TYR A 72 8.41 -12.96 0.75
C TYR A 72 8.46 -11.76 -0.22
N ALA A 73 9.46 -11.79 -1.12
CA ALA A 73 9.80 -10.74 -2.07
C ALA A 73 8.64 -10.34 -3.00
N ALA A 74 8.56 -9.04 -3.30
CA ALA A 74 8.19 -8.57 -4.62
C ALA A 74 9.40 -7.84 -5.18
N ASP A 75 9.94 -8.43 -6.23
CA ASP A 75 11.09 -8.07 -7.03
C ASP A 75 11.07 -6.60 -7.49
N GLY A 76 12.23 -5.95 -7.49
CA GLY A 76 12.38 -4.55 -7.92
C GLY A 76 13.34 -3.72 -7.07
N GLN A 77 14.50 -4.26 -6.69
CA GLN A 77 15.64 -3.39 -6.36
C GLN A 77 16.31 -3.01 -7.68
N GLU A 78 15.84 -1.90 -8.23
CA GLU A 78 16.52 -1.16 -9.29
C GLU A 78 17.98 -0.92 -8.88
N ASN A 79 18.86 -1.24 -9.82
CA ASN A 79 20.32 -1.18 -9.74
C ASN A 79 20.86 0.26 -9.71
N TRP A 80 20.90 0.93 -8.56
CA TRP A 80 21.65 2.19 -8.46
C TRP A 80 23.13 1.93 -8.21
N SER A 81 23.85 1.59 -9.28
CA SER A 81 25.31 1.63 -9.31
C SER A 81 25.79 3.08 -9.17
N TYR A 82 25.79 3.64 -7.96
CA TYR A 82 26.58 4.83 -7.67
C TYR A 82 28.04 4.42 -7.61
N GLY A 83 28.74 4.60 -8.72
CA GLY A 83 30.18 4.41 -8.80
C GLY A 83 30.91 5.29 -7.79
N ARG A 84 31.32 4.70 -6.66
CA ARG A 84 32.41 5.24 -5.85
C ARG A 84 33.72 4.95 -6.58
N LYS A 85 34.27 5.95 -7.28
CA LYS A 85 35.73 6.02 -7.45
C LYS A 85 36.33 6.54 -6.15
N ALA A 86 36.83 5.63 -5.33
CA ALA A 86 37.78 5.98 -4.29
C ALA A 86 39.15 6.22 -4.94
N LYS A 87 39.76 7.37 -4.65
CA LYS A 87 41.19 7.62 -4.86
C LYS A 87 41.98 6.85 -3.80
N SER A 88 42.96 6.08 -4.24
CA SER A 88 44.16 5.57 -3.53
C SER A 88 44.95 4.83 -4.62
N VAL A 89 46.24 5.04 -4.86
CA VAL A 89 47.40 5.40 -4.05
C VAL A 89 48.39 6.16 -4.95
#